data_AF-A0A6H1NMM8-F1
#
_entry.id   AF-A0A6H1NMM8-F1
#
_cell.length_a   1.000
_cell.length_b   1.000
_cell.length_c   1.000
_cell.angle_alpha   90.00
_cell.angle_beta   90.00
_cell.angle_gamma   90.00
#
_symmetry.space_group_name_H-M   'P 1'
#
loop_
_entity.id
_entity.type
_entity.pdbx_description
1 polymer ?
#
loop_
_entity_poly.entity_id
_entity_poly.type
_entity_poly.pdbx_seq_one_letter_code
_entity_poly.pdbx_strand_id
1 'polypeptide(L)'
;MWLTVLAALWGAAAGLLVPRAAYRFAVEPDEAWRTRCPDGHALTGAAGGWLGLARCADCAQYLRDLRTSWSAPGDAGRVPGDAGHAPGDAGTVPGGAGHAPGDAGTVPGGAGRVPGGAPTTYRYGPGTPLVALTTAGACAVLALATGARPELAVWLLLAPLGVLLAVVDFQVQRLPDVLTLPLAGLALVLLGLMALVPEHAGQWPTALFGSLVLGGAYFLLFLVNPNGMGFGDVKLALGIGAVLGWYGWGTVVLGTFAGFLFGGLYGLGLVLMRRAGRKTSIPFGPFLIAGAYVGLLIGAYAA
;
A
#
# COMPACT_ATOMS: atom_id res chain seq x y z
N MET A 1 20.48 -11.46 -17.86
CA MET A 1 21.08 -10.77 -16.71
C MET A 1 20.83 -9.25 -16.71
N TRP A 2 20.98 -8.55 -17.84
CA TRP A 2 20.67 -7.10 -17.88
C TRP A 2 19.19 -6.78 -17.65
N LEU A 3 18.28 -7.53 -18.27
CA LEU A 3 16.82 -7.36 -18.08
C LEU A 3 16.38 -7.50 -16.61
N THR A 4 16.94 -8.48 -15.89
CA THR A 4 16.60 -8.73 -14.48
C THR A 4 17.11 -7.61 -13.57
N VAL A 5 18.29 -7.05 -13.86
CA VAL A 5 18.83 -5.90 -13.14
C VAL A 5 17.98 -4.66 -13.39
N LEU A 6 17.62 -4.39 -14.65
CA LEU A 6 16.73 -3.27 -15.00
C LEU A 6 15.36 -3.41 -14.35
N ALA A 7 14.77 -4.60 -14.34
CA ALA A 7 13.52 -4.89 -13.67
C ALA A 7 13.61 -4.67 -12.14
N ALA A 8 14.70 -5.12 -11.51
CA ALA A 8 14.93 -4.91 -10.08
C ALA A 8 15.08 -3.42 -9.75
N LEU A 9 15.82 -2.67 -10.56
CA LEU A 9 16.00 -1.21 -10.39
C LEU A 9 14.67 -0.47 -10.57
N TRP A 10 13.89 -0.84 -11.59
CA TRP A 10 12.54 -0.32 -11.79
C TRP A 10 11.64 -0.63 -10.59
N GLY A 11 11.62 -1.87 -10.11
CA GLY A 11 10.85 -2.27 -8.94
C GLY A 11 11.27 -1.53 -7.66
N ALA A 12 12.58 -1.32 -7.47
CA ALA A 12 13.08 -0.52 -6.35
C ALA A 12 12.62 0.94 -6.44
N ALA A 13 12.76 1.57 -7.62
CA ALA A 13 12.34 2.95 -7.84
C ALA A 13 10.82 3.13 -7.64
N ALA A 14 10.01 2.25 -8.22
CA ALA A 14 8.56 2.26 -8.04
C ALA A 14 8.17 1.98 -6.57
N GLY A 15 8.83 1.03 -5.92
CA GLY A 15 8.61 0.69 -4.51
C GLY A 15 8.92 1.82 -3.53
N LEU A 16 9.78 2.79 -3.89
CA LEU A 16 10.02 3.99 -3.09
C LEU A 16 8.83 4.97 -3.11
N LEU A 17 7.98 4.91 -4.13
CA LEU A 17 6.79 5.76 -4.30
C LEU A 17 5.57 5.18 -3.56
N VAL A 18 5.53 3.86 -3.38
CA VAL A 18 4.40 3.13 -2.77
C VAL A 18 4.04 3.64 -1.37
N PRO A 19 4.96 3.86 -0.41
CA PRO A 19 4.61 4.26 0.95
C PRO A 19 3.88 5.60 1.04
N ARG A 20 4.22 6.54 0.15
CA ARG A 20 3.60 7.87 0.11
C ARG A 20 2.18 7.79 -0.45
N ALA A 21 2.01 7.05 -1.55
CA ALA A 21 0.69 6.78 -2.12
C ALA A 21 -0.19 6.01 -1.13
N ALA A 22 0.34 4.99 -0.46
CA ALA A 22 -0.38 4.20 0.54
C ALA A 22 -0.87 5.07 1.70
N TYR A 23 -0.02 5.95 2.22
CA TYR A 23 -0.42 6.93 3.23
C TYR A 23 -1.55 7.85 2.73
N ARG A 24 -1.47 8.30 1.48
CA ARG A 24 -2.46 9.22 0.89
C ARG A 24 -3.85 8.59 0.77
N PHE A 25 -3.89 7.30 0.42
CA PHE A 25 -5.11 6.51 0.29
C PHE A 25 -5.65 5.98 1.62
N ALA A 26 -4.88 6.06 2.70
CA ALA A 26 -5.30 5.59 4.02
C ALA A 26 -6.27 6.55 4.72
N VAL A 27 -7.47 6.68 4.16
CA VAL A 27 -8.50 7.65 4.57
C VAL A 27 -9.86 6.96 4.66
N GLU A 28 -10.75 7.47 5.51
CA GLU A 28 -12.12 6.98 5.62
C GLU A 28 -12.93 7.22 4.32
N PRO A 29 -14.01 6.45 4.06
CA PRO A 29 -14.68 6.41 2.76
C PRO A 29 -15.21 7.75 2.26
N ASP A 30 -15.53 8.66 3.18
CA ASP A 30 -16.18 9.94 2.91
C ASP A 30 -15.22 11.13 3.07
N GLU A 31 -13.98 10.84 3.46
CA GLU A 31 -12.94 11.85 3.67
C GLU A 31 -12.07 12.00 2.41
N ALA A 32 -11.70 13.24 2.12
CA ALA A 32 -10.77 13.53 1.03
C ALA A 32 -9.39 12.94 1.31
N TRP A 33 -8.72 12.43 0.26
CA TRP A 33 -7.36 11.88 0.37
C TRP A 33 -6.41 12.80 1.13
N ARG A 34 -5.54 12.22 1.97
CA ARG A 34 -4.63 13.00 2.80
C ARG A 34 -3.76 13.88 1.92
N THR A 35 -3.87 15.19 2.08
CA THR A 35 -2.97 16.15 1.43
C THR A 35 -1.88 16.66 2.37
N ARG A 36 -1.89 16.20 3.63
CA ARG A 36 -1.01 16.67 4.69
C ARG A 36 -0.33 15.51 5.42
N CYS A 37 0.86 15.77 5.93
CA CYS A 37 1.58 14.84 6.80
C CYS A 37 0.85 14.69 8.17
N PRO A 38 1.24 13.73 9.02
CA PRO A 38 0.63 13.55 10.33
C PRO A 38 0.68 14.81 11.22
N ASP A 39 1.68 15.67 11.01
CA ASP A 39 1.87 16.92 11.75
C ASP A 39 1.22 18.15 11.04
N GLY A 40 0.45 17.94 9.97
CA GLY A 40 -0.35 18.99 9.33
C GLY A 40 0.32 19.75 8.18
N HIS A 41 1.60 19.52 7.89
CA HIS A 41 2.29 20.15 6.75
C HIS A 41 1.79 19.61 5.40
N ALA A 42 1.66 20.49 4.40
CA ALA A 42 1.21 20.12 3.07
C ALA A 42 2.20 19.16 2.38
N LEU A 43 1.66 18.11 1.77
CA LEU A 43 2.42 17.17 0.95
C LEU A 43 2.70 17.82 -0.41
N THR A 44 3.79 18.57 -0.50
CA THR A 44 4.28 19.17 -1.74
C THR A 44 5.21 18.22 -2.49
N GLY A 45 5.39 18.44 -3.80
CA GLY A 45 6.29 17.64 -4.65
C GLY A 45 5.76 17.40 -6.08
N ALA A 46 6.47 16.56 -6.83
CA ALA A 46 6.14 16.22 -8.21
C ALA A 46 4.74 15.56 -8.33
N ALA A 47 4.08 15.80 -9.46
CA ALA A 47 2.72 15.38 -9.75
C ALA A 47 1.73 15.73 -8.61
N GLY A 48 1.76 16.97 -8.10
CA GLY A 48 0.86 17.40 -7.01
C GLY A 48 1.11 16.69 -5.68
N GLY A 49 2.38 16.38 -5.39
CA GLY A 49 2.81 15.74 -4.15
C GLY A 49 2.54 14.23 -4.06
N TRP A 50 2.20 13.57 -5.18
CA TRP A 50 2.03 12.12 -5.24
C TRP A 50 3.35 11.36 -5.37
N LEU A 51 4.31 11.94 -6.09
CA LEU A 51 5.61 11.33 -6.31
C LEU A 51 6.61 11.83 -5.28
N GLY A 52 7.28 10.88 -4.60
CA GLY A 52 8.36 11.16 -3.67
C GLY A 52 8.40 10.18 -2.51
N LEU A 53 9.45 10.31 -1.69
CA LEU A 53 9.57 9.56 -0.46
C LEU A 53 8.45 9.96 0.52
N ALA A 54 8.01 9.01 1.35
CA ALA A 54 7.07 9.26 2.45
C ALA A 54 7.77 9.97 3.62
N ARG A 55 8.28 11.16 3.32
CA ARG A 55 9.05 12.06 4.18
C ARG A 55 8.45 13.45 4.08
N CYS A 56 8.33 14.11 5.22
CA CYS A 56 7.98 15.53 5.29
C CYS A 56 9.26 16.36 5.42
N ALA A 57 9.47 17.30 4.50
CA ALA A 57 10.65 18.16 4.51
C ALA A 57 10.62 19.13 5.71
N ASP A 58 9.45 19.71 6.00
CA ASP A 58 9.25 20.66 7.09
C ASP A 58 9.50 20.01 8.46
N CYS A 59 8.93 18.82 8.70
CA CYS A 59 9.23 18.06 9.93
C CYS A 59 10.72 17.70 10.04
N ALA A 60 11.40 17.44 8.92
CA ALA A 60 12.83 17.13 8.92
C ALA A 60 13.70 18.37 9.18
N GLN A 61 13.23 19.56 8.81
CA GLN A 61 13.90 20.82 9.10
C GLN A 61 13.73 21.19 10.58
N TYR A 62 12.50 21.15 11.10
CA TYR A 62 12.21 21.37 12.51
C TYR A 62 13.04 20.46 13.44
N LEU A 63 13.13 19.16 13.12
CA LEU A 63 13.95 18.21 13.87
C LEU A 63 15.46 18.47 13.79
N ARG A 64 15.95 19.06 12.69
CA ARG A 64 17.36 19.46 12.57
C ARG A 64 17.64 20.68 13.45
N ASP A 65 16.75 21.67 13.41
CA ASP A 65 16.89 22.92 14.18
C ASP A 65 16.88 22.65 15.68
N LEU A 66 15.97 21.78 16.16
CA LEU A 66 15.95 21.30 17.54
C LEU A 66 17.26 20.59 17.94
N ARG A 67 17.85 19.79 17.04
CA ARG A 67 19.10 19.11 17.34
C ARG A 67 20.25 20.10 17.48
N THR A 68 20.28 21.14 16.64
CA THR A 68 21.31 22.17 16.69
C THR A 68 21.20 23.07 17.92
N SER A 69 19.97 23.39 18.36
CA SER A 69 19.76 24.21 19.56
C SER A 69 20.19 23.49 20.85
N TRP A 70 19.99 22.17 20.92
CA TRP A 70 20.46 21.36 22.06
C TRP A 70 21.98 21.13 22.08
N SER A 71 22.66 21.28 20.94
CA SER A 71 24.13 21.14 20.85
C SER A 71 24.90 22.44 21.08
N ALA A 72 24.22 23.59 21.19
CA ALA A 72 24.87 24.86 21.52
C ALA A 72 25.20 24.90 23.02
N PRO A 73 26.48 25.03 23.42
CA PRO A 73 26.83 25.18 24.83
C PRO A 73 26.41 26.58 25.30
N GLY A 74 25.26 26.69 25.97
CA GLY A 74 24.82 27.93 26.61
C GLY A 74 23.31 28.11 26.79
N ASP A 75 22.47 27.52 25.92
CA ASP A 75 21.03 27.84 25.89
C ASP A 75 20.17 26.67 26.38
N ALA A 76 20.31 26.32 27.65
CA ALA A 76 19.27 25.57 28.34
C ALA A 76 18.04 26.49 28.54
N GLY A 77 17.07 26.47 27.60
CA GLY A 77 15.72 26.92 27.93
C GLY A 77 14.92 27.77 26.95
N ARG A 78 15.19 27.77 25.62
CA ARG A 78 14.19 28.28 24.66
C ARG A 78 13.61 27.16 23.80
N VAL A 79 12.39 26.76 24.13
CA VAL A 79 11.51 26.02 23.22
C VAL A 79 11.03 27.03 22.16
N PRO A 80 11.24 26.79 20.86
CA PRO A 80 10.66 27.64 19.82
C PRO A 80 9.14 27.45 19.81
N GLY A 81 8.41 28.45 20.33
CA GLY A 81 6.96 28.57 20.22
C GLY A 81 6.66 29.91 19.55
N ASP A 82 5.84 29.87 18.50
CA ASP A 82 5.51 31.01 17.66
C ASP A 82 4.99 32.20 18.47
N ALA A 83 5.51 33.39 18.15
CA ALA A 83 4.88 34.64 18.52
C ALA A 83 3.56 34.77 17.74
N GLY A 84 2.44 34.39 18.35
CA GLY A 84 1.12 34.47 17.71
C GLY A 84 -0.02 34.49 18.73
N HIS A 85 -0.42 35.69 19.13
CA HIS A 85 -1.73 36.10 19.67
C HIS A 85 -2.62 35.02 20.32
N ALA A 86 -2.71 35.04 21.66
CA ALA A 86 -3.86 34.50 22.37
C ALA A 86 -4.91 35.61 22.56
N PRO A 87 -6.13 35.49 22.01
CA PRO A 87 -7.25 36.32 22.41
C PRO A 87 -7.96 35.66 23.60
N GLY A 88 -8.11 36.37 24.72
CA GLY A 88 -8.95 35.92 25.83
C GLY A 88 -8.46 36.31 27.21
N ASP A 89 -8.89 37.49 27.63
CA ASP A 89 -9.17 38.04 28.96
C ASP A 89 -8.52 37.47 30.24
N ALA A 90 -8.05 38.47 31.00
CA ALA A 90 -7.68 38.49 32.41
C ALA A 90 -8.39 37.45 33.31
N GLY A 91 -7.58 36.60 33.93
CA GLY A 91 -7.96 35.77 35.06
C GLY A 91 -6.75 35.50 35.95
N THR A 92 -6.77 36.02 37.15
CA THR A 92 -5.76 35.88 38.21
C THR A 92 -5.39 34.43 38.51
N VAL A 93 -4.08 34.13 38.66
CA VAL A 93 -3.59 32.87 39.23
C VAL A 93 -3.22 33.10 40.69
N PRO A 94 -3.96 32.54 41.68
CA PRO A 94 -3.49 32.45 43.05
C PRO A 94 -2.47 31.30 43.18
N GLY A 95 -1.44 31.54 43.98
CA GLY A 95 -0.26 30.67 44.08
C GLY A 95 -0.47 29.26 44.63
N GLY A 96 0.59 28.47 44.51
CA GLY A 96 0.70 27.15 45.13
C GLY A 96 1.92 26.40 44.61
N ALA A 97 2.90 26.19 45.47
CA ALA A 97 4.09 25.41 45.19
C ALA A 97 3.78 23.91 44.99
N GLY A 98 4.54 23.27 44.11
CA GLY A 98 4.86 21.85 44.20
C GLY A 98 3.92 20.89 43.46
N HIS A 99 4.42 20.38 42.34
CA HIS A 99 4.42 18.98 41.88
C HIS A 99 4.40 19.00 40.35
N ALA A 100 5.52 18.64 39.73
CA ALA A 100 5.54 18.23 38.33
C ALA A 100 5.07 16.77 38.28
N PRO A 101 3.95 16.43 37.64
CA PRO A 101 3.66 15.06 37.28
C PRO A 101 4.28 14.84 35.90
N GLY A 102 5.53 14.39 35.91
CA GLY A 102 5.96 13.48 34.86
C GLY A 102 5.27 12.16 35.14
N ASP A 103 4.32 11.77 34.30
CA ASP A 103 3.99 10.36 34.15
C ASP A 103 3.54 10.07 32.71
N ALA A 104 4.19 9.07 32.17
CA ALA A 104 3.97 8.52 30.85
C ALA A 104 2.59 7.86 30.78
N GLY A 105 1.59 8.64 30.38
CA GLY A 105 0.34 8.10 29.85
C GLY A 105 0.61 7.39 28.53
N THR A 106 0.82 6.08 28.55
CA THR A 106 0.78 5.24 27.35
C THR A 106 -0.67 4.98 26.98
N VAL A 107 -1.22 5.78 26.08
CA VAL A 107 -2.49 5.47 25.40
C VAL A 107 -2.20 4.39 24.35
N PRO A 108 -2.86 3.22 24.39
CA PRO A 108 -2.64 2.19 23.39
C PRO A 108 -3.36 2.55 22.09
N GLY A 109 -2.58 2.67 21.01
CA GLY A 109 -3.07 2.53 19.64
C GLY A 109 -3.71 3.78 19.03
N GLY A 110 -2.89 4.58 18.34
CA GLY A 110 -3.36 5.64 17.44
C GLY A 110 -2.34 6.77 17.38
N ALA A 111 -1.74 7.00 16.22
CA ALA A 111 -0.84 8.13 15.98
C ALA A 111 -1.62 9.46 15.90
N GLY A 112 -2.35 9.82 16.96
CA GLY A 112 -2.96 11.12 17.15
C GLY A 112 -2.19 11.86 18.23
N ARG A 113 -1.31 12.79 17.86
CA ARG A 113 -0.75 13.76 18.80
C ARG A 113 -1.61 15.01 18.86
N VAL A 114 -1.61 15.62 20.04
CA VAL A 114 -2.15 16.96 20.33
C VAL A 114 -1.65 17.96 19.28
N PRO A 115 -2.53 18.79 18.67
CA PRO A 115 -2.11 19.89 17.80
C PRO A 115 -1.11 20.80 18.53
N GLY A 116 0.08 21.00 17.95
CA GLY A 116 1.13 21.85 18.53
C GLY A 116 2.29 21.13 19.24
N GLY A 117 2.29 19.78 19.28
CA GLY A 117 3.45 19.02 19.76
C GLY A 117 4.59 18.93 18.73
N ALA A 118 5.84 18.95 19.18
CA ALA A 118 7.01 18.75 18.32
C ALA A 118 6.92 17.41 17.55
N PRO A 119 7.10 17.39 16.22
CA PRO A 119 7.16 16.14 15.46
C PRO A 119 8.33 15.28 15.94
N THR A 120 8.08 14.00 16.26
CA THR A 120 9.15 13.07 16.65
C THR A 120 9.74 12.31 15.46
N THR A 121 9.07 12.30 14.32
CA THR A 121 9.49 11.57 13.11
C THR A 121 9.09 12.31 11.86
N TYR A 122 10.02 12.45 10.90
CA TYR A 122 9.74 13.05 9.59
C TYR A 122 9.31 12.02 8.53
N ARG A 123 9.33 10.71 8.84
CA ARG A 123 8.88 9.63 7.96
C ARG A 123 7.48 9.18 8.36
N TYR A 124 6.63 8.95 7.38
CA TYR A 124 5.27 8.44 7.57
C TYR A 124 5.00 7.28 6.60
N GLY A 125 3.98 6.47 6.89
CA GLY A 125 3.62 5.33 6.05
C GLY A 125 4.42 4.04 6.35
N PRO A 126 4.18 2.98 5.56
CA PRO A 126 4.79 1.67 5.75
C PRO A 126 6.31 1.71 5.48
N GLY A 127 7.04 0.73 6.02
CA GLY A 127 8.51 0.69 5.96
C GLY A 127 9.05 0.78 4.54
N THR A 128 9.44 1.99 4.12
CA THR A 128 9.95 2.30 2.77
C THR A 128 11.02 1.32 2.25
N PRO A 129 12.05 0.91 3.03
CA PRO A 129 13.04 -0.03 2.52
C PRO A 129 12.44 -1.43 2.30
N LEU A 130 11.51 -1.88 3.15
CA LEU A 130 10.87 -3.20 2.99
C LEU A 130 9.97 -3.22 1.77
N VAL A 131 9.19 -2.17 1.55
CA VAL A 131 8.31 -2.05 0.37
C VAL A 131 9.14 -1.94 -0.92
N ALA A 132 10.26 -1.22 -0.90
CA ALA A 132 11.17 -1.13 -2.04
C ALA A 132 11.83 -2.48 -2.36
N LEU A 133 12.31 -3.20 -1.34
CA LEU A 133 12.94 -4.52 -1.51
C LEU A 133 11.94 -5.58 -2.01
N THR A 134 10.72 -5.60 -1.46
CA THR A 134 9.67 -6.53 -1.89
C THR A 134 9.25 -6.25 -3.33
N THR A 135 9.05 -5.00 -3.71
CA THR A 135 8.74 -4.62 -5.10
C THR A 135 9.90 -4.94 -6.06
N ALA A 136 11.14 -4.66 -5.66
CA ALA A 136 12.32 -4.99 -6.45
C ALA A 136 12.47 -6.50 -6.68
N GLY A 137 12.31 -7.30 -5.62
CA GLY A 137 12.33 -8.76 -5.70
C GLY A 137 11.19 -9.29 -6.57
N ALA A 138 9.98 -8.75 -6.42
CA ALA A 138 8.83 -9.16 -7.22
C ALA A 138 9.06 -8.92 -8.73
N CYS A 139 9.58 -7.75 -9.09
CA CYS A 139 9.92 -7.43 -10.48
C CYS A 139 11.08 -8.28 -11.02
N ALA A 140 12.11 -8.55 -10.20
CA ALA A 140 13.25 -9.37 -10.58
C ALA A 140 12.84 -10.82 -10.89
N VAL A 141 12.01 -11.41 -10.03
CA VAL A 141 11.52 -12.78 -10.20
C VAL A 141 10.56 -12.88 -11.40
N LEU A 142 9.71 -11.87 -11.63
CA LEU A 142 8.90 -11.81 -12.85
C LEU A 142 9.75 -11.72 -14.11
N ALA A 143 10.83 -10.93 -14.11
CA ALA A 143 11.74 -10.86 -15.25
C ALA A 143 12.49 -12.19 -15.49
N LEU A 144 12.80 -12.94 -14.42
CA LEU A 144 13.38 -14.27 -14.52
C LEU A 144 12.41 -15.30 -15.10
N ALA A 145 11.15 -15.29 -14.66
CA ALA A 145 10.13 -16.24 -15.14
C ALA A 145 9.63 -15.89 -16.55
N THR A 146 9.48 -14.59 -16.86
CA THR A 146 8.89 -14.15 -18.13
C THR A 146 9.92 -14.05 -19.26
N GLY A 147 11.20 -13.81 -18.95
CA GLY A 147 12.22 -13.60 -19.98
C GLY A 147 11.98 -12.32 -20.79
N ALA A 148 12.47 -12.28 -22.05
CA ALA A 148 12.42 -11.09 -22.90
C ALA A 148 11.07 -10.90 -23.64
N ARG A 149 10.02 -11.62 -23.24
CA ARG A 149 8.70 -11.57 -23.87
C ARG A 149 8.03 -10.21 -23.66
N PRO A 150 7.22 -9.73 -24.62
CA PRO A 150 6.63 -8.39 -24.58
C PRO A 150 5.72 -8.17 -23.36
N GLU A 151 5.03 -9.22 -22.88
CA GLU A 151 4.18 -9.13 -21.68
C GLU A 151 4.94 -8.79 -20.39
N LEU A 152 6.27 -8.94 -20.35
CA LEU A 152 7.07 -8.52 -19.19
C LEU A 152 6.88 -7.01 -18.90
N ALA A 153 6.71 -6.18 -19.93
CA ALA A 153 6.46 -4.75 -19.74
C ALA A 153 5.16 -4.50 -18.95
N VAL A 154 4.13 -5.30 -19.23
CA VAL A 154 2.85 -5.25 -18.51
C VAL A 154 3.02 -5.70 -17.06
N TRP A 155 3.77 -6.77 -16.82
CA TRP A 155 4.05 -7.26 -15.47
C TRP A 155 4.87 -6.28 -14.63
N LEU A 156 5.87 -5.62 -15.21
CA LEU A 156 6.67 -4.60 -14.53
C LEU A 156 5.87 -3.34 -14.20
N LEU A 157 4.82 -3.04 -14.96
CA LEU A 157 3.90 -1.95 -14.65
C LEU A 157 2.89 -2.34 -13.56
N LEU A 158 2.32 -3.55 -13.65
CA LEU A 158 1.28 -4.01 -12.72
C LEU A 158 1.83 -4.42 -11.36
N ALA A 159 3.05 -4.98 -11.28
CA ALA A 159 3.59 -5.51 -10.02
C ALA A 159 3.72 -4.45 -8.90
N PRO A 160 4.29 -3.25 -9.15
CA PRO A 160 4.32 -2.19 -8.13
C PRO A 160 2.93 -1.71 -7.71
N LEU A 161 1.95 -1.72 -8.62
CA LEU A 161 0.56 -1.36 -8.32
C LEU A 161 -0.14 -2.45 -7.50
N GLY A 162 0.15 -3.72 -7.77
CA GLY A 162 -0.29 -4.85 -6.93
C GLY A 162 0.30 -4.77 -5.52
N VAL A 163 1.58 -4.45 -5.37
CA VAL A 163 2.19 -4.22 -4.05
C VAL A 163 1.56 -3.03 -3.34
N LEU A 164 1.31 -1.92 -4.03
CA LEU A 164 0.59 -0.77 -3.48
C LEU A 164 -0.79 -1.16 -2.96
N LEU A 165 -1.58 -1.89 -3.77
CA LEU A 165 -2.91 -2.35 -3.38
C LEU A 165 -2.85 -3.28 -2.17
N ALA A 166 -1.89 -4.22 -2.12
CA ALA A 166 -1.71 -5.11 -0.97
C ALA A 166 -1.36 -4.34 0.30
N VAL A 167 -0.50 -3.32 0.20
CA VAL A 167 -0.11 -2.47 1.33
C VAL A 167 -1.29 -1.62 1.81
N VAL A 168 -2.07 -1.03 0.90
CA VAL A 168 -3.26 -0.24 1.24
C VAL A 168 -4.32 -1.12 1.88
N ASP A 169 -4.58 -2.31 1.33
CA ASP A 169 -5.55 -3.25 1.89
C ASP A 169 -5.15 -3.70 3.29
N PHE A 170 -3.86 -3.95 3.52
CA PHE A 170 -3.38 -4.32 4.85
C PHE A 170 -3.54 -3.18 5.88
N GLN A 171 -3.44 -1.92 5.46
CA GLN A 171 -3.53 -0.76 6.36
C GLN A 171 -4.97 -0.35 6.67
N VAL A 172 -5.88 -0.43 5.69
CA VAL A 172 -7.21 0.20 5.77
C VAL A 172 -8.33 -0.83 5.56
N GLN A 173 -7.99 -2.07 5.17
CA GLN A 173 -8.93 -3.15 4.88
C GLN A 173 -10.02 -2.78 3.86
N ARG A 174 -9.72 -1.80 2.98
CA ARG A 174 -10.59 -1.33 1.91
C ARG A 174 -9.77 -0.94 0.69
N LEU A 175 -10.18 -1.48 -0.47
CA LEU A 175 -9.56 -1.23 -1.77
C LEU A 175 -10.18 0.03 -2.42
N PRO A 176 -9.40 1.07 -2.77
CA PRO A 176 -9.93 2.23 -3.48
C PRO A 176 -10.41 1.84 -4.88
N ASP A 177 -11.72 1.95 -5.09
CA ASP A 177 -12.37 1.64 -6.37
C ASP A 177 -11.80 2.43 -7.55
N VAL A 178 -11.36 3.66 -7.26
CA VAL A 178 -10.75 4.60 -8.21
C VAL A 178 -9.44 4.06 -8.77
N LEU A 179 -8.79 3.08 -8.12
CA LEU A 179 -7.54 2.49 -8.61
C LEU A 179 -7.74 1.08 -9.19
N THR A 180 -8.61 0.27 -8.61
CA THR A 180 -8.75 -1.15 -8.96
C THR A 180 -9.43 -1.38 -10.31
N LEU A 181 -10.49 -0.64 -10.61
CA LEU A 181 -11.20 -0.68 -11.89
C LEU A 181 -10.34 -0.21 -13.08
N PRO A 182 -9.71 0.98 -13.03
CA PRO A 182 -8.85 1.40 -14.13
C PRO A 182 -7.63 0.49 -14.26
N LEU A 183 -7.14 -0.13 -13.16
CA LEU A 183 -6.06 -1.10 -13.25
C LEU A 183 -6.48 -2.36 -14.03
N ALA A 184 -7.67 -2.89 -13.77
CA ALA A 184 -8.20 -4.04 -14.51
C ALA A 184 -8.41 -3.71 -16.00
N GLY A 185 -8.97 -2.53 -16.30
CA GLY A 185 -9.12 -2.05 -17.68
C GLY A 185 -7.78 -1.85 -18.38
N LEU A 186 -6.82 -1.21 -17.70
CA LEU A 186 -5.46 -1.00 -18.19
C LEU A 186 -4.76 -2.34 -18.47
N ALA A 187 -4.91 -3.33 -17.60
CA ALA A 187 -4.36 -4.67 -17.82
C ALA A 187 -4.92 -5.30 -19.10
N LEU A 188 -6.24 -5.30 -19.30
CA LEU A 188 -6.85 -5.86 -20.52
C LEU A 188 -6.45 -5.12 -21.80
N VAL A 189 -6.34 -3.79 -21.74
CA VAL A 189 -5.89 -2.97 -22.88
C VAL A 189 -4.43 -3.26 -23.20
N LEU A 190 -3.55 -3.25 -22.20
CA LEU A 190 -2.12 -3.52 -22.41
C LEU A 190 -1.87 -4.94 -22.91
N LEU A 191 -2.56 -5.93 -22.34
CA LEU A 191 -2.48 -7.32 -22.82
C LEU A 191 -3.03 -7.44 -24.24
N GLY A 192 -4.09 -6.71 -24.59
CA GLY A 192 -4.60 -6.65 -25.96
C GLY A 192 -3.61 -6.05 -26.95
N LEU A 193 -2.89 -5.01 -26.53
CA LEU A 193 -1.80 -4.43 -27.33
C LEU A 193 -0.62 -5.39 -27.47
N MET A 194 -0.25 -6.13 -26.41
CA MET A 194 0.82 -7.13 -26.48
C MET A 194 0.44 -8.34 -27.34
N ALA A 195 -0.86 -8.66 -27.45
CA ALA A 195 -1.35 -9.69 -28.37
C ALA A 195 -1.16 -9.34 -29.86
N LEU A 196 -0.82 -8.08 -30.18
CA LEU A 196 -0.48 -7.66 -31.54
C LEU A 196 1.02 -7.80 -31.84
N VAL A 197 1.84 -8.08 -30.83
CA VAL A 197 3.31 -8.17 -30.94
C VAL A 197 3.72 -9.63 -31.18
N PRO A 198 4.59 -9.92 -32.16
CA PRO A 198 5.14 -11.26 -32.35
C PRO A 198 5.82 -11.79 -31.08
N GLU A 199 5.87 -13.12 -30.90
CA GLU A 199 6.50 -13.80 -29.74
C GLU A 199 5.73 -13.72 -28.39
N HIS A 200 4.47 -13.29 -28.40
CA HIS A 200 3.65 -13.34 -27.18
C HIS A 200 3.30 -14.80 -26.80
N ALA A 201 3.30 -15.11 -25.51
CA ALA A 201 2.98 -16.48 -25.05
C ALA A 201 1.48 -16.67 -24.71
N GLY A 202 0.73 -15.58 -24.50
CA GLY A 202 -0.63 -15.66 -23.98
C GLY A 202 -1.74 -15.45 -25.00
N GLN A 203 -2.96 -15.64 -24.52
CA GLN A 203 -4.19 -15.54 -25.30
C GLN A 203 -5.09 -14.44 -24.71
N TRP A 204 -5.36 -13.40 -25.50
CA TRP A 204 -6.22 -12.31 -25.06
C TRP A 204 -7.67 -12.73 -24.75
N PRO A 205 -8.33 -13.63 -25.53
CA PRO A 205 -9.69 -14.06 -25.21
C PRO A 205 -9.79 -14.75 -23.85
N THR A 206 -8.82 -15.59 -23.46
CA THR A 206 -8.82 -16.21 -22.12
C THR A 206 -8.51 -15.21 -21.02
N ALA A 207 -7.76 -14.13 -21.28
CA ALA A 207 -7.63 -13.03 -20.32
C ALA A 207 -8.98 -12.33 -20.09
N LEU A 208 -9.72 -12.04 -21.16
CA LEU A 208 -11.06 -11.44 -21.06
C LEU A 208 -12.04 -12.36 -20.32
N PHE A 209 -12.12 -13.64 -20.72
CA PHE A 209 -12.99 -14.60 -20.06
C PHE A 209 -12.55 -14.90 -18.62
N GLY A 210 -11.25 -14.96 -18.36
CA GLY A 210 -10.71 -15.12 -17.01
C GLY A 210 -11.10 -13.97 -16.10
N SER A 211 -11.04 -12.72 -16.60
CA SER A 211 -11.52 -11.53 -15.90
C SER A 211 -13.01 -11.62 -15.60
N LEU A 212 -13.85 -11.89 -16.61
CA LEU A 212 -15.30 -11.94 -16.47
C LEU A 212 -15.77 -13.09 -15.56
N VAL A 213 -15.19 -14.28 -15.71
CA VAL A 213 -15.54 -15.46 -14.91
C VAL A 213 -15.11 -15.28 -13.46
N LEU A 214 -13.88 -14.82 -13.22
CA LEU A 214 -13.39 -14.65 -11.85
C LEU A 214 -14.11 -13.50 -11.13
N GLY A 215 -14.27 -12.36 -11.81
CA GLY A 215 -15.05 -11.23 -11.28
C GLY A 215 -16.52 -11.59 -11.06
N GLY A 216 -17.15 -12.29 -12.01
CA GLY A 216 -18.52 -12.77 -11.88
C GLY A 216 -18.71 -13.77 -10.75
N ALA A 217 -17.78 -14.71 -10.57
CA ALA A 217 -17.81 -15.68 -9.48
C ALA A 217 -17.69 -15.00 -8.11
N TYR A 218 -16.79 -14.02 -7.97
CA TYR A 218 -16.63 -13.25 -6.73
C TYR A 218 -17.84 -12.35 -6.48
N PHE A 219 -18.42 -11.76 -7.52
CA PHE A 219 -19.65 -10.97 -7.42
C PHE A 219 -20.84 -11.84 -6.96
N LEU A 220 -20.95 -13.05 -7.49
CA LEU A 220 -21.97 -14.00 -7.05
C LEU A 220 -21.77 -14.40 -5.57
N LEU A 221 -20.52 -14.66 -5.17
CA LEU A 221 -20.19 -14.95 -3.77
C LEU A 221 -20.53 -13.77 -2.85
N PHE A 222 -20.29 -12.54 -3.30
CA PHE A 222 -20.70 -11.33 -2.60
C PHE A 222 -22.22 -11.22 -2.45
N LEU A 223 -23.00 -11.55 -3.48
CA LEU A 223 -24.47 -11.55 -3.41
C LEU A 223 -25.01 -12.61 -2.45
N VAL A 224 -24.39 -13.79 -2.41
CA VAL A 224 -24.81 -14.88 -1.51
C VAL A 224 -24.38 -14.62 -0.06
N ASN A 225 -23.18 -14.05 0.14
CA ASN A 225 -22.64 -13.76 1.47
C ASN A 225 -21.97 -12.38 1.52
N PRO A 226 -22.77 -11.30 1.63
CA PRO A 226 -22.26 -9.93 1.63
C PRO A 226 -21.41 -9.61 2.87
N ASN A 227 -21.55 -10.38 3.95
CA ASN A 227 -20.74 -10.23 5.17
C ASN A 227 -19.41 -10.98 5.10
N GLY A 228 -19.24 -11.90 4.14
CA GLY A 228 -18.07 -12.75 4.02
C GLY A 228 -16.97 -12.20 3.13
N MET A 229 -17.29 -11.32 2.17
CA MET A 229 -16.36 -10.81 1.19
C MET A 229 -16.60 -9.33 0.91
N GLY A 230 -15.53 -8.54 0.82
CA GLY A 230 -15.63 -7.12 0.50
C GLY A 230 -15.87 -6.90 -1.00
N PHE A 231 -16.63 -5.86 -1.36
CA PHE A 231 -16.81 -5.48 -2.77
C PHE A 231 -15.48 -5.12 -3.47
N GLY A 232 -14.46 -4.71 -2.69
CA GLY A 232 -13.11 -4.48 -3.19
C GLY A 232 -12.44 -5.73 -3.75
N ASP A 233 -12.67 -6.90 -3.14
CA ASP A 233 -12.10 -8.18 -3.59
C ASP A 233 -12.67 -8.60 -4.94
N VAL A 234 -13.96 -8.33 -5.19
CA VAL A 234 -14.63 -8.59 -6.47
C VAL A 234 -13.98 -7.79 -7.61
N LYS A 235 -13.61 -6.53 -7.35
CA LYS A 235 -12.94 -5.68 -8.34
C LYS A 235 -11.51 -6.10 -8.59
N LEU A 236 -10.81 -6.48 -7.52
CA LEU A 236 -9.48 -7.04 -7.63
C LEU A 236 -9.48 -8.34 -8.45
N ALA A 237 -10.51 -9.17 -8.28
CA ALA A 237 -10.72 -10.40 -9.04
C ALA A 237 -10.84 -10.17 -10.55
N LEU A 238 -11.40 -9.04 -11.01
CA LEU A 238 -11.38 -8.67 -12.43
C LEU A 238 -9.95 -8.49 -12.95
N GLY A 239 -9.10 -7.77 -12.22
CA GLY A 239 -7.70 -7.56 -12.59
C GLY A 239 -6.89 -8.85 -12.54
N ILE A 240 -7.04 -9.63 -11.46
CA ILE A 240 -6.37 -10.93 -11.30
C ILE A 240 -6.80 -11.90 -12.40
N GLY A 241 -8.09 -11.96 -12.73
CA GLY A 241 -8.61 -12.82 -13.79
C GLY A 241 -8.05 -12.46 -15.17
N ALA A 242 -7.84 -11.17 -15.45
CA ALA A 242 -7.19 -10.72 -16.69
C ALA A 242 -5.73 -11.17 -16.75
N VAL A 243 -4.98 -10.95 -15.67
CA VAL A 243 -3.56 -11.31 -15.56
C VAL A 243 -3.34 -12.82 -15.66
N LEU A 244 -4.10 -13.61 -14.89
CA LEU A 244 -3.96 -15.06 -14.88
C LEU A 244 -4.52 -15.71 -16.15
N GLY A 245 -5.63 -15.18 -16.67
CA GLY A 245 -6.28 -15.70 -17.88
C GLY A 245 -5.44 -15.55 -19.14
N TRP A 246 -4.46 -14.63 -19.14
CA TRP A 246 -3.47 -14.51 -20.22
C TRP A 246 -2.73 -15.83 -20.49
N TYR A 247 -2.35 -16.55 -19.42
CA TYR A 247 -1.65 -17.84 -19.50
C TYR A 247 -2.60 -19.06 -19.50
N GLY A 248 -3.92 -18.83 -19.50
CA GLY A 248 -4.94 -19.86 -19.63
C GLY A 248 -5.72 -20.20 -18.35
N TRP A 249 -6.56 -21.24 -18.40
CA TRP A 249 -7.43 -21.59 -17.28
C TRP A 249 -6.71 -22.26 -16.12
N GLY A 250 -5.64 -23.02 -16.40
CA GLY A 250 -4.85 -23.67 -15.36
C GLY A 250 -4.23 -22.66 -14.39
N THR A 251 -3.74 -21.53 -14.90
CA THR A 251 -3.16 -20.45 -14.10
C THR A 251 -4.20 -19.66 -13.33
N VAL A 252 -5.40 -19.46 -13.89
CA VAL A 252 -6.54 -18.87 -13.16
C VAL A 252 -6.91 -19.72 -11.95
N VAL A 253 -7.09 -21.03 -12.15
CA VAL A 253 -7.44 -21.96 -11.07
C VAL A 253 -6.34 -22.02 -10.02
N LEU A 254 -5.09 -22.17 -10.46
CA LEU A 254 -3.93 -22.25 -9.57
C LEU A 254 -3.76 -20.97 -8.74
N GLY A 255 -3.78 -19.80 -9.36
CA GLY A 255 -3.61 -18.53 -8.65
C GLY A 255 -4.75 -18.23 -7.69
N THR A 256 -5.99 -18.54 -8.09
CA THR A 256 -7.17 -18.41 -7.23
C THR A 256 -7.08 -19.36 -6.03
N PHE A 257 -6.76 -20.63 -6.28
CA PHE A 257 -6.59 -21.62 -5.22
C PHE A 257 -5.46 -21.25 -4.26
N ALA A 258 -4.30 -20.80 -4.78
CA ALA A 258 -3.19 -20.34 -3.97
C ALA A 258 -3.59 -19.15 -3.08
N GLY A 259 -4.40 -18.22 -3.60
CA GLY A 259 -4.91 -17.08 -2.83
C GLY A 259 -5.79 -17.52 -1.67
N PHE A 260 -6.76 -18.42 -1.92
CA PHE A 260 -7.60 -19.00 -0.87
C PHE A 260 -6.78 -19.83 0.13
N LEU A 261 -5.78 -20.58 -0.34
CA LEU A 261 -4.89 -21.35 0.52
C LEU A 261 -4.09 -20.44 1.46
N PHE A 262 -3.51 -19.35 0.96
CA PHE A 262 -2.78 -18.40 1.79
C PHE A 262 -3.69 -17.70 2.81
N GLY A 263 -4.89 -17.27 2.39
CA GLY A 263 -5.88 -16.69 3.30
C GLY A 263 -6.33 -17.68 4.38
N GLY A 264 -6.56 -18.94 3.99
CA GLY A 264 -6.95 -20.02 4.90
C GLY A 264 -5.84 -20.37 5.90
N LEU A 265 -4.58 -20.50 5.45
CA LEU A 265 -3.43 -20.75 6.32
C LEU A 265 -3.19 -19.60 7.30
N TYR A 266 -3.35 -18.35 6.85
CA TYR A 266 -3.23 -17.19 7.72
C TYR A 266 -4.35 -17.16 8.77
N GLY A 267 -5.60 -17.36 8.36
CA GLY A 267 -6.75 -17.45 9.27
C GLY A 267 -6.59 -18.59 10.29
N LEU A 268 -6.16 -19.76 9.83
CA LEU A 268 -5.87 -20.91 10.68
C LEU A 268 -4.75 -20.59 11.68
N GLY A 269 -3.64 -19.98 11.25
CA GLY A 269 -2.57 -19.55 12.13
C GLY A 269 -3.04 -18.56 13.20
N LEU A 270 -3.90 -17.61 12.82
CA LEU A 270 -4.48 -16.62 13.75
C LEU A 270 -5.36 -17.29 14.83
N VAL A 271 -6.12 -18.31 14.44
CA VAL A 271 -6.94 -19.13 15.36
C VAL A 271 -6.06 -19.97 16.29
N LEU A 272 -5.01 -20.63 15.76
CA LEU A 272 -4.07 -21.43 16.56
C LEU A 272 -3.35 -20.59 17.61
N MET A 273 -2.96 -19.36 17.25
CA MET A 273 -2.32 -18.42 18.17
C MET A 273 -3.30 -17.78 19.17
N ARG A 274 -4.60 -18.14 19.13
CA ARG A 274 -5.69 -17.54 19.91
C ARG A 274 -5.74 -16.00 19.83
N ARG A 275 -5.18 -15.43 18.75
CA ARG A 275 -5.16 -13.98 18.48
C ARG A 275 -6.35 -13.51 17.65
N ALA A 276 -7.18 -14.43 17.19
CA ALA A 276 -8.39 -14.15 16.41
C ALA A 276 -9.66 -14.31 17.26
N GLY A 277 -10.45 -13.25 17.36
CA GLY A 277 -11.84 -13.33 17.79
C GLY A 277 -12.77 -13.48 16.59
N ARG A 278 -14.03 -13.90 16.82
CA ARG A 278 -15.09 -14.00 15.79
C ARG A 278 -15.40 -12.70 15.03
N LYS A 279 -14.80 -11.57 15.41
CA LYS A 279 -15.04 -10.23 14.85
C LYS A 279 -13.79 -9.63 14.18
N THR A 280 -12.68 -10.35 14.10
CA THR A 280 -11.47 -9.83 13.45
C THR A 280 -11.65 -9.91 11.93
N SER A 281 -11.87 -8.76 11.29
CA SER A 281 -11.85 -8.65 9.82
C SER A 281 -10.43 -8.93 9.33
N ILE A 282 -10.27 -9.94 8.48
CA ILE A 282 -8.99 -10.32 7.88
C ILE A 282 -8.94 -9.71 6.47
N PRO A 283 -7.91 -8.91 6.13
CA PRO A 283 -7.78 -8.36 4.78
C PRO A 283 -7.47 -9.50 3.80
N PHE A 284 -8.37 -9.75 2.85
CA PHE A 284 -8.27 -10.87 1.93
C PHE A 284 -7.46 -10.52 0.66
N GLY A 285 -7.41 -9.23 0.30
CA GLY A 285 -6.74 -8.72 -0.89
C GLY A 285 -5.26 -9.11 -1.03
N PRO A 286 -4.39 -8.97 0.00
CA PRO A 286 -2.99 -9.34 -0.07
C PRO A 286 -2.78 -10.82 -0.38
N PHE A 287 -3.65 -11.70 0.15
CA PHE A 287 -3.58 -13.13 -0.11
C PHE A 287 -3.99 -13.45 -1.55
N LEU A 288 -5.01 -12.77 -2.08
CA LEU A 288 -5.38 -12.87 -3.49
C LEU A 288 -4.27 -12.41 -4.42
N ILE A 289 -3.62 -11.28 -4.11
CA ILE A 289 -2.49 -10.76 -4.90
C ILE A 289 -1.30 -11.72 -4.82
N ALA A 290 -1.01 -12.28 -3.64
CA ALA A 290 0.06 -13.28 -3.48
C ALA A 290 -0.24 -14.56 -4.27
N GLY A 291 -1.48 -15.05 -4.23
CA GLY A 291 -1.93 -16.19 -5.02
C GLY A 291 -1.82 -15.93 -6.53
N ALA A 292 -2.28 -14.77 -6.97
CA ALA A 292 -2.16 -14.33 -8.36
C ALA A 292 -0.70 -14.24 -8.80
N TYR A 293 0.18 -13.72 -7.95
CA TYR A 293 1.61 -13.63 -8.24
C TYR A 293 2.24 -15.02 -8.42
N VAL A 294 1.90 -15.99 -7.56
CA VAL A 294 2.36 -17.38 -7.71
C VAL A 294 1.82 -18.02 -8.99
N GLY A 295 0.52 -17.89 -9.26
CA GLY A 295 -0.10 -18.41 -10.47
C GLY A 295 0.50 -17.80 -11.74
N LEU A 296 0.78 -16.49 -11.71
CA LEU A 296 1.43 -15.75 -12.79
C LEU A 296 2.86 -16.25 -13.04
N LEU A 297 3.66 -16.47 -11.99
CA LEU A 297 5.03 -16.98 -12.13
C LEU A 297 5.07 -18.39 -12.72
N ILE A 298 4.19 -19.27 -12.26
CA ILE A 298 4.12 -20.64 -12.77
C ILE A 298 3.61 -20.63 -14.22
N GLY A 299 2.60 -19.82 -14.51
CA GLY A 299 2.10 -19.62 -15.87
C GLY A 299 3.16 -19.11 -16.83
N ALA A 300 3.89 -18.07 -16.43
CA ALA A 300 5.00 -17.53 -17.20
C ALA A 300 6.10 -18.57 -17.40
N TYR A 301 6.50 -19.31 -16.37
CA TYR A 301 7.55 -20.32 -16.50
C TYR A 301 7.16 -21.49 -17.42
N ALA A 302 5.88 -21.85 -17.47
CA ALA A 302 5.37 -22.98 -18.24
C ALA A 302 5.03 -22.66 -19.70
N ALA A 303 4.95 -21.36 -20.06
CA ALA A 303 4.57 -20.88 -21.39
C ALA A 303 5.79 -20.51 -22.22
#